data_AF-A0A8J5ICP6-F1
#
_entry.id   AF-A0A8J5ICP6-F1
#
_cell.length_a   1.000
_cell.length_b   1.000
_cell.length_c   1.000
_cell.angle_alpha   90.00
_cell.angle_beta   90.00
_cell.angle_gamma   90.00
#
_symmetry.space_group_name_H-M   'P 1'
#
loop_
_entity.id
_entity.type
_entity.pdbx_description
1 polymer ?
#
loop_
_entity_poly.entity_id
_entity_poly.type
_entity_poly.pdbx_seq_one_letter_code
_entity_poly.pdbx_strand_id
1 'polypeptide(L)'
;MEESSASAMPSTEEGLYSSTLLDSERFLPKKKKSNEEAELVWNFIKGSLEKKKGQRTSSVESSAFIATYARDLLLRSLVSLETDANPKTKEIAKKIMIVGLWCIQIKPENRPSISMVINMLEGSIMDLQMPPKPEFS
;
A
#
# COMPACT_ATOMS: atom_id res chain seq x y z
N MET A 1 -3.69 51.59 39.29
CA MET A 1 -2.43 51.48 40.06
C MET A 1 -2.32 50.04 40.48
N GLU A 2 -1.14 49.48 40.25
CA GLU A 2 -0.82 48.05 40.23
C GLU A 2 -0.90 47.37 41.61
N GLU A 3 -1.33 46.12 41.62
CA GLU A 3 -0.82 45.03 42.48
C GLU A 3 -0.61 43.87 41.49
N SER A 4 0.59 43.43 41.11
CA SER A 4 1.72 42.88 41.87
C SER A 4 1.40 41.59 42.63
N SER A 5 1.89 40.49 42.04
CA SER A 5 2.67 39.42 42.68
C SER A 5 2.02 38.04 42.94
N ALA A 6 2.83 37.05 42.56
CA ALA A 6 2.99 35.67 43.04
C ALA A 6 1.83 34.67 42.77
N SER A 7 2.01 33.72 41.85
CA SER A 7 2.78 32.46 42.00
C SER A 7 2.05 31.40 42.84
N ALA A 8 1.53 30.37 42.15
CA ALA A 8 1.70 28.96 42.52
C ALA A 8 0.95 28.07 41.51
N MET A 9 1.70 27.43 40.62
CA MET A 9 1.28 26.22 39.91
C MET A 9 1.46 25.04 40.88
N PRO A 10 0.44 24.18 41.12
CA PRO A 10 0.67 22.93 41.82
C PRO A 10 1.42 21.97 40.90
N SER A 11 2.67 21.69 41.28
CA SER A 11 3.55 20.71 40.65
C SER A 11 3.36 19.38 41.37
N THR A 12 2.60 18.46 40.79
CA THR A 12 2.72 17.03 41.11
C THR A 12 2.35 16.24 39.87
N GLU A 13 3.36 15.68 39.22
CA GLU A 13 3.33 14.31 38.70
C GLU A 13 4.75 13.93 38.27
N GLU A 14 5.54 13.56 39.27
CA GLU A 14 6.54 12.48 39.14
C GLU A 14 5.82 11.25 38.56
N GLY A 15 6.24 10.75 37.39
CA GLY A 15 5.67 9.51 36.89
C GLY A 15 5.93 9.14 35.42
N LEU A 16 6.50 10.03 34.60
CA LEU A 16 6.74 9.73 33.19
C LEU A 16 8.06 8.97 32.97
N TYR A 17 8.18 7.79 33.55
CA TYR A 17 9.15 6.80 33.06
C TYR A 17 8.66 5.35 33.08
N SER A 18 7.36 5.09 33.27
CA SER A 18 6.88 3.71 33.24
C SER A 18 5.44 3.57 32.74
N SER A 19 5.17 3.96 31.49
CA SER A 19 3.90 3.61 30.83
C SER A 19 4.04 2.98 29.44
N THR A 20 5.25 2.75 28.93
CA THR A 20 5.43 2.23 27.57
C THR A 20 5.64 0.71 27.48
N LEU A 21 5.68 -0.01 28.60
CA LEU A 21 6.00 -1.45 28.57
C LEU A 21 4.83 -2.41 28.83
N LEU A 22 3.58 -1.93 28.89
CA LEU A 22 2.41 -2.80 29.16
C LEU A 22 1.24 -2.68 28.18
N ASP A 23 1.46 -2.14 26.96
CA ASP A 23 0.41 -2.14 25.92
C ASP A 23 0.79 -2.87 24.62
N SER A 24 2.01 -3.42 24.52
CA SER A 24 2.43 -4.17 23.33
C SER A 24 1.90 -5.61 23.25
N GLU A 25 1.30 -6.14 24.32
CA GLU A 25 0.81 -7.53 24.34
C GLU A 25 -0.66 -7.69 23.86
N ARG A 26 -1.35 -6.61 23.49
CA ARG A 26 -2.74 -6.70 23.00
C ARG A 26 -2.88 -7.28 21.58
N PHE A 27 -1.80 -7.31 20.80
CA PHE A 27 -1.84 -7.73 19.39
C PHE A 27 -1.18 -9.06 19.08
N LEU A 28 -0.69 -9.81 20.08
CA LEU A 28 -0.28 -11.19 19.83
C LEU A 28 -1.50 -12.11 19.96
N PRO A 29 -1.91 -12.80 18.87
CA PRO A 29 -3.00 -13.76 18.94
C PRO A 29 -2.62 -14.85 19.94
N LYS A 30 -3.31 -14.88 21.10
CA LYS A 30 -3.11 -15.90 22.12
C LYS A 30 -3.33 -17.26 21.47
N LYS A 31 -2.29 -18.10 21.42
CA LYS A 31 -2.36 -19.48 20.92
C LYS A 31 -3.47 -20.22 21.66
N LYS A 32 -4.64 -20.32 21.02
CA LYS A 32 -5.74 -21.15 21.50
C LYS A 32 -5.48 -22.59 21.10
N LYS A 33 -5.82 -23.46 22.05
CA LYS A 33 -5.72 -24.92 22.08
C LYS A 33 -6.00 -25.56 20.72
N SER A 34 -5.13 -26.49 20.34
CA SER A 34 -5.12 -27.31 19.13
C SER A 34 -6.52 -27.63 18.59
N ASN A 35 -6.91 -26.96 17.52
CA ASN A 35 -7.87 -27.54 16.60
C ASN A 35 -7.04 -28.40 15.64
N GLU A 36 -7.22 -29.73 15.69
CA GLU A 36 -6.55 -30.65 14.76
C GLU A 36 -6.82 -30.27 13.30
N GLU A 37 -8.00 -29.72 13.00
CA GLU A 37 -8.33 -29.19 11.68
C GLU A 37 -7.48 -27.95 11.33
N ALA A 38 -7.21 -27.08 12.31
CA ALA A 38 -6.35 -25.92 12.10
C ALA A 38 -4.88 -26.33 11.93
N GLU A 39 -4.42 -27.36 12.64
CA GLU A 39 -3.10 -27.96 12.43
C GLU A 39 -3.02 -28.66 11.07
N LEU A 40 -4.06 -29.37 10.62
CA LEU A 40 -4.11 -29.97 9.28
C LEU A 40 -4.08 -28.90 8.18
N VAL A 41 -4.85 -27.82 8.33
CA VAL A 41 -4.83 -26.67 7.42
C VAL A 41 -3.48 -25.97 7.46
N TRP A 42 -2.91 -25.76 8.64
CA TRP A 42 -1.58 -25.18 8.82
C TRP A 42 -0.50 -26.04 8.17
N ASN A 43 -0.56 -27.36 8.34
CA ASN A 43 0.38 -28.31 7.73
C ASN A 43 0.18 -28.40 6.21
N PHE A 44 -1.04 -28.30 5.70
CA PHE A 44 -1.31 -28.21 4.26
C PHE A 44 -0.74 -26.91 3.65
N ILE A 45 -0.94 -25.77 4.32
CA ILE A 45 -0.38 -24.48 3.92
C ILE A 45 1.16 -24.51 3.99
N LYS A 46 1.72 -25.07 5.06
CA LYS A 46 3.17 -25.22 5.25
C LYS A 46 3.79 -26.14 4.21
N GLY A 47 3.16 -27.27 3.90
CA GLY A 47 3.57 -28.17 2.83
C GLY A 47 3.48 -27.53 1.44
N SER A 48 2.54 -26.61 1.25
CA SER A 48 2.43 -25.79 0.02
C SER A 48 3.49 -24.69 -0.07
N LEU A 49 3.92 -24.13 1.07
CA LEU A 49 5.00 -23.15 1.16
C LEU A 49 6.39 -23.80 0.98
N GLU A 50 6.60 -24.99 1.54
CA GLU A 50 7.86 -25.73 1.41
C GLU A 50 8.10 -26.22 -0.03
N LYS A 51 7.02 -26.55 -0.79
CA LYS A 51 7.10 -26.83 -2.23
C LYS A 51 7.57 -25.64 -3.09
N LYS A 52 7.57 -24.41 -2.55
CA LYS A 52 8.11 -23.21 -3.21
C LYS A 52 9.52 -22.81 -2.76
N LYS A 53 10.16 -23.56 -1.86
CA LYS A 53 11.51 -23.23 -1.35
C LYS A 53 12.65 -23.52 -2.36
N GLY A 54 12.33 -24.12 -3.51
CA GLY A 54 13.27 -24.48 -4.57
C GLY A 54 13.28 -23.58 -5.80
N GLN A 55 12.33 -22.65 -5.95
CA GLN A 55 12.38 -21.65 -7.02
C GLN A 55 12.86 -20.32 -6.43
N ARG A 56 14.19 -20.17 -6.35
CA ARG A 56 14.75 -18.83 -6.43
C ARG A 56 14.54 -18.37 -7.87
N THR A 57 13.38 -17.81 -8.18
CA THR A 57 13.29 -16.92 -9.35
C THR A 57 14.27 -15.78 -9.06
N SER A 58 15.07 -15.41 -10.05
CA SER A 58 15.95 -14.25 -9.89
C SER A 58 15.12 -13.07 -9.40
N SER A 59 15.67 -12.26 -8.49
CA SER A 59 14.95 -11.10 -7.92
C SER A 59 14.34 -10.18 -8.98
N VAL A 60 14.90 -10.20 -10.19
CA VAL A 60 14.51 -9.39 -11.35
C VAL A 60 13.23 -9.95 -12.01
N GLU A 61 13.12 -11.26 -12.21
CA GLU A 61 11.95 -11.89 -12.83
C GLU A 61 10.68 -11.77 -11.98
N SER A 62 10.81 -11.85 -10.65
CA SER A 62 9.66 -11.62 -9.75
C SER A 62 9.10 -10.21 -9.86
N SER A 63 9.97 -9.20 -10.00
CA SER A 63 9.53 -7.80 -10.04
C SER A 63 8.86 -7.43 -11.37
N ALA A 64 9.39 -7.93 -12.48
CA ALA A 64 8.80 -7.77 -13.81
C ALA A 64 7.45 -8.50 -13.91
N PHE A 65 7.35 -9.70 -13.32
CA PHE A 65 6.10 -10.45 -13.25
C PHE A 65 5.01 -9.68 -12.49
N ILE A 66 5.33 -9.16 -11.30
CA ILE A 66 4.40 -8.38 -10.48
C ILE A 66 3.95 -7.11 -11.20
N ALA A 67 4.89 -6.36 -11.80
CA ALA A 67 4.58 -5.15 -12.55
C ALA A 67 3.70 -5.43 -13.78
N THR A 68 3.94 -6.55 -14.47
CA THR A 68 3.13 -6.95 -15.63
C THR A 68 1.72 -7.35 -15.21
N TYR A 69 1.58 -8.16 -14.16
CA TYR A 69 0.29 -8.55 -13.62
C TYR A 69 -0.53 -7.34 -13.14
N ALA A 70 0.09 -6.42 -12.40
CA ALA A 70 -0.56 -5.19 -11.95
C ALA A 70 -1.01 -4.31 -13.13
N ARG A 71 -0.19 -4.20 -14.19
CA ARG A 71 -0.55 -3.50 -15.43
C ARG A 71 -1.78 -4.12 -16.08
N ASP A 72 -1.79 -5.44 -16.22
CA ASP A 72 -2.90 -6.16 -16.86
C ASP A 72 -4.21 -5.94 -16.08
N LEU A 73 -4.15 -6.00 -14.75
CA LEU A 73 -5.28 -5.71 -13.89
C LEU A 73 -5.80 -4.27 -14.07
N LEU A 74 -4.91 -3.27 -14.04
CA LEU A 74 -5.28 -1.86 -14.24
C LEU A 74 -5.88 -1.60 -15.62
N LEU A 75 -5.34 -2.20 -16.68
CA LEU A 75 -5.87 -2.07 -18.03
C LEU A 75 -7.27 -2.69 -18.15
N ARG A 76 -7.49 -3.88 -17.58
CA ARG A 76 -8.82 -4.51 -17.54
C ARG A 76 -9.82 -3.66 -16.79
N SER A 77 -9.43 -3.14 -15.63
CA SER A 77 -10.27 -2.20 -14.89
C SER A 77 -10.59 -0.97 -15.74
N LEU A 78 -9.66 -0.46 -16.56
CA LEU A 78 -9.83 0.79 -17.34
C LEU A 78 -10.89 0.64 -18.42
N VAL A 79 -10.89 -0.52 -19.07
CA VAL A 79 -11.90 -0.91 -20.05
C VAL A 79 -13.25 -1.15 -19.36
N SER A 80 -13.25 -1.75 -18.16
CA SER A 80 -14.47 -2.14 -17.44
C SER A 80 -15.27 -0.98 -16.82
N LEU A 81 -14.82 0.27 -16.89
CA LEU A 81 -15.52 1.44 -16.31
C LEU A 81 -16.81 1.83 -17.06
N GLU A 82 -17.49 0.88 -17.71
CA GLU A 82 -18.58 1.13 -18.66
C GLU A 82 -20.00 0.96 -18.10
N THR A 83 -20.19 0.69 -16.82
CA THR A 83 -21.53 0.44 -16.27
C THR A 83 -21.79 1.26 -15.00
N ASP A 84 -22.79 2.14 -15.08
CA ASP A 84 -23.54 2.75 -13.96
C ASP A 84 -22.86 3.81 -13.06
N ALA A 85 -21.57 4.11 -13.25
CA ALA A 85 -20.90 5.15 -12.46
C ALA A 85 -21.20 6.58 -12.97
N ASN A 86 -21.39 7.52 -12.04
CA ASN A 86 -21.44 8.97 -12.31
C ASN A 86 -20.24 9.39 -13.19
N PRO A 87 -20.45 10.18 -14.27
CA PRO A 87 -19.38 10.60 -15.18
C PRO A 87 -18.16 11.20 -14.48
N LYS A 88 -18.36 12.00 -13.41
CA LYS A 88 -17.25 12.58 -12.63
C LYS A 88 -16.42 11.51 -11.91
N THR A 89 -17.08 10.52 -11.30
CA THR A 89 -16.42 9.41 -10.61
C THR A 89 -15.66 8.54 -11.62
N LYS A 90 -16.23 8.31 -12.80
CA LYS A 90 -15.58 7.59 -13.89
C LYS A 90 -14.33 8.31 -14.38
N GLU A 91 -14.38 9.62 -14.51
CA GLU A 91 -13.23 10.44 -14.90
C GLU A 91 -12.09 10.33 -13.87
N ILE A 92 -12.41 10.47 -12.58
CA ILE A 92 -11.44 10.33 -11.49
C ILE A 92 -10.83 8.92 -11.49
N ALA A 93 -11.63 7.87 -11.62
CA ALA A 93 -11.14 6.50 -11.66
C ALA A 93 -10.19 6.27 -12.85
N LYS A 94 -10.57 6.70 -14.05
CA LYS A 94 -9.71 6.64 -15.23
C LYS A 94 -8.38 7.37 -15.01
N LYS A 95 -8.43 8.56 -14.43
CA LYS A 95 -7.24 9.37 -14.12
C LYS A 95 -6.29 8.62 -13.19
N ILE A 96 -6.80 8.14 -12.05
CA ILE A 96 -6.02 7.37 -11.06
C ILE A 96 -5.38 6.14 -11.71
N MET A 97 -6.09 5.46 -12.60
CA MET A 97 -5.59 4.25 -13.25
C MET A 97 -4.50 4.55 -14.28
N ILE A 98 -4.62 5.62 -15.08
CA ILE A 98 -3.56 6.05 -15.98
C ILE A 98 -2.31 6.44 -15.18
N VAL A 99 -2.45 7.22 -14.11
CA VAL A 99 -1.34 7.59 -13.21
C VAL A 99 -0.72 6.35 -12.57
N GLY A 100 -1.54 5.39 -12.11
CA GLY A 100 -1.07 4.11 -11.58
C GLY A 100 -0.24 3.33 -12.59
N LEU A 101 -0.67 3.28 -13.86
CA LEU A 101 0.06 2.64 -14.96
C LEU A 101 1.43 3.30 -15.23
N TRP A 102 1.56 4.61 -15.01
CA TRP A 102 2.85 5.32 -15.06
C TRP A 102 3.77 4.92 -13.90
N CYS A 103 3.24 4.79 -12.69
CA CYS A 103 4.03 4.49 -11.48
C CYS A 103 4.59 3.06 -11.46
N ILE A 104 3.92 2.09 -12.08
CA ILE A 104 4.33 0.67 -12.07
C ILE A 104 5.29 0.29 -13.20
N GLN A 105 5.83 1.26 -13.95
CA GLN A 105 6.74 0.99 -15.06
C GLN A 105 7.96 0.15 -14.59
N ILE A 106 8.39 -0.79 -15.44
CA ILE A 106 9.48 -1.72 -15.11
C ILE A 106 10.80 -0.95 -15.03
N LYS A 107 11.06 -0.11 -16.04
CA LYS A 107 12.19 0.80 -16.05
C LYS A 107 11.94 1.96 -15.08
N PRO A 108 12.83 2.20 -14.10
CA PRO A 108 12.65 3.27 -13.12
C PRO A 108 12.68 4.66 -13.78
N GLU A 109 13.42 4.85 -14.88
CA GLU A 109 13.46 6.11 -15.62
C GLU A 109 12.11 6.54 -16.22
N ASN A 110 11.21 5.59 -16.43
CA ASN A 110 9.87 5.85 -16.97
C ASN A 110 8.85 6.18 -15.87
N ARG A 111 9.23 6.06 -14.59
CA ARG A 111 8.33 6.39 -13.47
C ARG A 111 8.35 7.89 -13.24
N PRO A 112 7.18 8.54 -13.16
CA PRO A 112 7.12 9.96 -12.83
C PRO A 112 7.62 10.21 -11.40
N SER A 113 8.18 11.40 -11.16
CA SER A 113 8.44 11.88 -9.80
C SER A 113 7.13 12.10 -9.05
N ILE A 114 7.17 12.11 -7.72
CA ILE A 114 5.96 12.31 -6.92
C ILE A 114 5.28 13.66 -7.20
N SER A 115 6.06 14.71 -7.45
CA SER A 115 5.52 16.03 -7.82
C SER A 115 4.79 15.98 -9.16
N MET A 116 5.32 15.23 -10.13
CA MET A 116 4.65 15.03 -11.42
C MET A 116 3.35 14.22 -11.24
N VAL A 117 3.36 13.18 -10.39
CA VAL A 117 2.16 12.40 -10.05
C VAL A 117 1.07 13.29 -9.45
N ILE A 118 1.42 14.20 -8.55
CA ILE A 118 0.46 15.16 -7.96
C ILE A 118 -0.12 16.06 -9.04
N ASN A 119 0.74 16.66 -9.88
CA ASN A 119 0.30 17.51 -10.99
C ASN A 119 -0.64 16.76 -11.96
N MET A 120 -0.34 15.50 -12.25
CA MET A 120 -1.19 14.63 -13.07
C MET A 120 -2.56 14.37 -12.45
N LEU A 121 -2.64 14.21 -11.12
CA LEU A 121 -3.89 13.97 -10.41
C LEU A 121 -4.76 15.24 -10.31
N GLU A 122 -4.13 16.39 -10.10
CA GLU A 122 -4.79 17.69 -10.02
C GLU A 122 -5.22 18.24 -11.39
N GLY A 123 -4.46 17.93 -12.45
CA GLY A 123 -4.69 18.38 -13.83
C GLY A 123 -5.86 17.68 -14.55
N SER A 124 -6.09 18.01 -15.83
CA SER A 124 -7.18 17.40 -16.61
C SER A 124 -6.82 15.99 -17.06
N ILE A 125 -7.83 15.10 -17.17
CA ILE A 125 -7.61 13.79 -17.81
C ILE A 125 -7.24 13.92 -19.30
N MET A 126 -7.60 15.01 -19.95
CA MET A 126 -7.28 15.24 -21.37
C MET A 126 -5.79 15.54 -21.58
N ASP A 127 -5.10 16.02 -20.54
CA ASP A 127 -3.66 16.29 -20.57
C ASP A 127 -2.83 15.02 -20.29
N LEU A 128 -3.49 13.94 -19.86
CA LEU A 128 -2.88 12.68 -19.50
C LEU A 128 -2.74 11.75 -20.71
N GLN A 129 -1.49 11.44 -21.05
CA GLN A 129 -1.18 10.44 -22.06
C GLN A 129 -1.05 9.04 -21.46
N MET A 130 -1.34 8.02 -22.29
CA MET A 130 -1.14 6.63 -21.92
C MET A 130 0.37 6.37 -21.73
N PRO A 131 0.79 5.72 -20.65
CA PRO A 131 2.19 5.38 -20.45
C PRO A 131 2.72 4.43 -21.53
N PRO A 132 4.04 4.46 -21.78
CA PRO A 132 4.67 3.56 -22.75
C PRO A 132 4.44 2.09 -22.35
N LYS A 133 4.31 1.25 -23.39
CA LYS A 133 4.29 -0.20 -23.20
C LYS A 133 5.66 -0.62 -22.67
N PRO A 134 5.72 -1.54 -21.69
CA PRO A 134 6.99 -2.06 -21.20
C PRO A 134 7.77 -2.70 -22.34
N GLU A 135 9.02 -2.28 -22.50
CA GLU A 135 9.98 -2.91 -23.39
C GLU A 135 10.84 -3.88 -22.58
N PHE A 136 10.83 -5.14 -23.01
CA PHE A 136 11.71 -6.17 -22.47
C PHE A 136 12.92 -6.24 -23.40
N SER A 137 13.95 -5.44 -23.10
CA SER A 137 15.25 -5.47 -23.80
C SER A 137 16.21 -6.44 -23.15
#